data_AF-A0A2A5RT79-F1
#
_entry.id   AF-A0A2A5RT79-F1
#
_cell.length_a   1.000
_cell.length_b   1.000
_cell.length_c   1.000
_cell.angle_alpha   90.00
_cell.angle_beta   90.00
_cell.angle_gamma   90.00
#
_symmetry.space_group_name_H-M   'P 1'
#
loop_
_entity.id
_entity.type
_entity.pdbx_description
1 polymer ?
#
loop_
_entity_poly.entity_id
_entity_poly.type
_entity_poly.pdbx_seq_one_letter_code
_entity_poly.pdbx_strand_id
1 'polypeptide(L)'
;MIGKLTQNARNQMQFLTLDELIPEDHMLRQIDETVDFTFIYKLVVDKYTLDNGRPSLDPVMLIKLPLLQYLCGIKSMRQTIKDVEVNAAYRWFLGLSLLDEVPHFTTFGKNYKRRFAGTDLFEQIFNGILS
;
A
#
# COMPACT_ATOMS: atom_id res chain seq x y z
N MET A 1 -41.17 1.64 11.78
CA MET A 1 -40.59 2.44 12.87
C MET A 1 -39.23 2.94 12.40
N ILE A 2 -39.05 4.25 12.27
CA ILE A 2 -37.73 4.82 11.98
C ILE A 2 -36.97 4.76 13.31
N GLY A 3 -36.05 3.81 13.44
CA GLY A 3 -35.20 3.68 14.62
C GLY A 3 -34.47 5.01 14.84
N LYS A 4 -34.52 5.52 16.07
CA LYS A 4 -33.77 6.72 16.47
C LYS A 4 -32.35 6.57 15.96
N LEU A 5 -31.89 7.51 15.13
CA LEU A 5 -30.47 7.65 14.81
C LEU A 5 -29.74 7.73 16.15
N THR A 6 -29.04 6.65 16.48
CA THR A 6 -28.17 6.52 17.63
C THR A 6 -27.27 7.75 17.68
N GLN A 7 -27.00 8.26 18.90
CA GLN A 7 -26.16 9.44 19.11
C GLN A 7 -24.92 9.40 18.21
N ASN A 8 -24.58 10.56 17.64
CA ASN A 8 -23.43 10.74 16.76
C ASN A 8 -22.14 10.24 17.44
N ALA A 9 -21.67 9.05 17.03
CA ALA A 9 -20.53 8.35 17.64
C ALA A 9 -19.16 8.81 17.11
N ARG A 10 -19.08 9.85 16.25
CA ARG A 10 -17.85 10.29 15.58
C ARG A 10 -16.68 10.64 16.51
N ASN A 11 -16.96 10.99 17.77
CA ASN A 11 -15.96 11.42 18.76
C ASN A 11 -15.70 10.36 19.85
N GLN A 12 -16.10 9.10 19.64
CA GLN A 12 -15.82 8.03 20.60
C GLN A 12 -14.37 7.57 20.51
N MET A 13 -13.75 7.32 21.66
CA MET A 13 -12.48 6.61 21.72
C MET A 13 -12.74 5.11 21.66
N GLN A 14 -12.02 4.42 20.78
CA GLN A 14 -12.10 2.97 20.63
C GLN A 14 -10.68 2.41 20.65
N PHE A 15 -10.52 1.23 21.26
CA PHE A 15 -9.27 0.47 21.23
C PHE A 15 -9.46 -0.67 20.24
N LEU A 16 -8.82 -0.55 19.10
CA LEU A 16 -8.90 -1.48 18.00
C LEU A 16 -7.59 -1.46 17.21
N THR A 17 -7.29 -2.57 16.57
CA THR A 17 -6.21 -2.70 15.61
C THR A 17 -6.70 -2.26 14.23
N LEU A 18 -5.77 -1.88 13.37
CA LEU A 18 -6.11 -1.60 11.97
C LEU A 18 -6.66 -2.84 11.27
N ASP A 19 -6.20 -4.03 11.68
CA ASP A 19 -6.68 -5.30 11.16
C ASP A 19 -8.18 -5.50 11.45
N GLU A 20 -8.62 -5.28 12.69
CA GLU A 20 -10.04 -5.39 13.07
C GLU A 20 -10.99 -4.44 12.32
N LEU A 21 -10.47 -3.36 11.71
CA LEU A 21 -11.28 -2.45 10.89
C LEU A 21 -11.62 -3.00 9.51
N ILE A 22 -10.83 -3.94 9.00
CA ILE A 22 -10.94 -4.41 7.62
C ILE A 22 -11.69 -5.74 7.63
N PRO A 23 -12.86 -5.84 6.97
CA PRO A 23 -13.62 -7.09 6.88
C PRO A 23 -12.76 -8.24 6.39
N GLU A 24 -12.94 -9.43 6.94
CA GLU A 24 -12.18 -10.64 6.57
C GLU A 24 -12.35 -11.00 5.08
N ASP A 25 -13.54 -10.75 4.51
CA ASP A 25 -13.87 -11.00 3.11
C ASP A 25 -13.44 -9.87 2.16
N HIS A 26 -12.74 -8.86 2.65
CA HIS A 26 -12.28 -7.74 1.84
C HIS A 26 -11.26 -8.19 0.78
N MET A 27 -11.47 -7.81 -0.48
CA MET A 27 -10.62 -8.22 -1.63
C MET A 27 -9.12 -8.01 -1.40
N LEU A 28 -8.72 -6.88 -0.79
CA LEU A 28 -7.30 -6.61 -0.52
C LEU A 28 -6.68 -7.58 0.50
N ARG A 29 -7.46 -8.16 1.42
CA ARG A 29 -6.97 -9.22 2.31
C ARG A 29 -6.70 -10.49 1.53
N GLN A 30 -7.65 -10.91 0.70
CA GLN A 30 -7.52 -12.10 -0.14
C GLN A 30 -6.27 -12.02 -1.02
N ILE A 31 -5.98 -10.83 -1.58
CA ILE A 31 -4.78 -10.61 -2.41
C ILE A 31 -3.51 -10.65 -1.56
N ASP A 32 -3.50 -10.01 -0.39
CA ASP A 32 -2.34 -10.00 0.51
C ASP A 32 -2.00 -11.41 1.04
N GLU A 33 -3.02 -12.24 1.26
CA GLU A 33 -2.87 -13.65 1.66
C GLU A 33 -2.39 -14.55 0.51
N THR A 34 -2.81 -14.24 -0.72
CA THR A 34 -2.45 -15.04 -1.90
C THR A 34 -1.02 -14.77 -2.36
N VAL A 35 -0.56 -13.53 -2.23
CA VAL A 35 0.72 -13.08 -2.79
C VAL A 35 1.68 -12.76 -1.65
N ASP A 36 2.69 -13.61 -1.44
CA ASP A 36 3.83 -13.26 -0.60
C ASP A 36 4.67 -12.19 -1.32
N PHE A 37 4.64 -10.95 -0.86
CA PHE A 37 5.45 -9.88 -1.46
C PHE A 37 6.91 -9.84 -0.98
N THR A 38 7.29 -10.65 0.00
CA THR A 38 8.61 -10.58 0.64
C THR A 38 9.76 -10.95 -0.31
N PHE A 39 9.49 -11.71 -1.37
CA PHE A 39 10.50 -12.03 -2.39
C PHE A 39 11.04 -10.77 -3.09
N ILE A 40 10.26 -9.68 -3.15
CA ILE A 40 10.67 -8.42 -3.77
C ILE A 40 11.93 -7.89 -3.10
N TYR A 41 12.04 -8.00 -1.76
CA TYR A 41 13.23 -7.57 -1.04
C TYR A 41 14.50 -8.23 -1.56
N LYS A 42 14.45 -9.54 -1.87
CA LYS A 42 15.60 -10.28 -2.40
C LYS A 42 15.99 -9.79 -3.81
N LEU A 43 15.01 -9.43 -4.64
CA LEU A 43 15.25 -8.97 -6.01
C LEU A 43 15.88 -7.57 -6.08
N VAL A 44 15.59 -6.72 -5.10
CA VAL A 44 15.98 -5.30 -5.15
C VAL A 44 17.02 -4.90 -4.10
N VAL A 45 17.50 -5.84 -3.28
CA VAL A 45 18.45 -5.57 -2.18
C VAL A 45 19.66 -4.76 -2.65
N ASP A 46 20.28 -5.12 -3.77
CA ASP A 46 21.47 -4.45 -4.32
C ASP A 46 21.20 -3.03 -4.82
N LYS A 47 19.93 -2.67 -4.97
CA LYS A 47 19.52 -1.31 -5.33
C LYS A 47 19.38 -0.45 -4.07
N TYR A 48 19.10 -1.02 -2.91
CA TYR A 48 18.88 -0.28 -1.68
C TYR A 48 20.18 -0.10 -0.88
N THR A 49 20.28 1.03 -0.19
CA THR A 49 21.38 1.29 0.75
C THR A 49 20.78 1.30 2.13
N LEU A 50 21.28 0.44 3.02
CA LEU A 50 20.72 0.25 4.35
C LEU A 50 21.16 1.37 5.32
N ASP A 51 22.39 1.84 5.17
CA ASP A 51 23.06 2.54 6.27
C ASP A 51 23.32 4.03 6.00
N ASN A 52 23.03 4.52 4.79
CA ASN A 52 23.41 5.87 4.35
C ASN A 52 22.28 6.60 3.63
N GLY A 53 22.09 7.87 3.98
CA GLY A 53 21.21 8.81 3.29
C GLY A 53 19.75 8.80 3.77
N ARG A 54 18.87 9.45 3.01
CA ARG A 54 17.43 9.45 3.30
C ARG A 54 16.83 8.10 2.92
N PRO A 55 16.05 7.44 3.80
CA PRO A 55 15.37 6.20 3.47
C PRO A 55 14.55 6.34 2.18
N SER A 56 14.76 5.40 1.27
CA SER A 56 13.96 5.29 0.04
C SER A 56 12.59 4.71 0.36
N LEU A 57 11.64 4.81 -0.58
CA LEU A 57 10.34 4.17 -0.38
C LEU A 57 10.53 2.65 -0.30
N ASP A 58 9.81 2.02 0.63
CA ASP A 58 9.80 0.57 0.78
C ASP A 58 9.51 -0.11 -0.57
N PRO A 59 10.30 -1.13 -0.98
CA PRO A 59 10.15 -1.76 -2.28
C PRO A 59 8.84 -2.52 -2.45
N VAL A 60 8.29 -3.12 -1.39
CA VAL A 60 6.98 -3.77 -1.46
C VAL A 60 5.90 -2.71 -1.68
N MET A 61 5.96 -1.60 -0.96
CA MET A 61 5.05 -0.46 -1.16
C MET A 61 5.13 0.12 -2.59
N LEU A 62 6.33 0.20 -3.17
CA LEU A 62 6.51 0.64 -4.57
C LEU A 62 5.77 -0.22 -5.58
N ILE A 63 5.56 -1.51 -5.29
CA ILE A 63 4.82 -2.44 -6.14
C ILE A 63 3.33 -2.47 -5.77
N LYS A 64 3.00 -2.48 -4.47
CA LYS A 64 1.62 -2.49 -3.99
C LYS A 64 0.86 -1.22 -4.36
N LEU A 65 1.50 -0.05 -4.47
CA LEU A 65 0.83 1.20 -4.85
C LEU A 65 0.22 1.15 -6.27
N PRO A 66 0.97 0.80 -7.34
CA PRO A 66 0.40 0.56 -8.67
C PRO A 66 -0.63 -0.56 -8.71
N LEU A 67 -0.41 -1.63 -7.95
CA LEU A 67 -1.35 -2.75 -7.86
C LEU A 67 -2.68 -2.29 -7.26
N LEU A 68 -2.64 -1.59 -6.12
CA LEU A 68 -3.80 -0.97 -5.48
C LEU A 68 -4.51 0.00 -6.43
N GLN A 69 -3.75 0.85 -7.12
CA GLN A 69 -4.30 1.78 -8.12
C GLN A 69 -5.12 1.03 -9.18
N TYR A 70 -4.56 -0.07 -9.72
CA TYR A 70 -5.21 -0.87 -10.75
C TYR A 70 -6.45 -1.60 -10.21
N LEU A 71 -6.31 -2.32 -9.10
CA LEU A 71 -7.37 -3.12 -8.48
C LEU A 71 -8.58 -2.28 -8.07
N CYS A 72 -8.35 -1.06 -7.58
CA CYS A 72 -9.40 -0.15 -7.16
C CYS A 72 -9.87 0.81 -8.28
N GLY A 73 -9.37 0.66 -9.51
CA GLY A 73 -9.79 1.47 -10.66
C GLY A 73 -9.45 2.97 -10.53
N ILE A 74 -8.39 3.32 -9.81
CA ILE A 74 -8.03 4.71 -9.52
C ILE A 74 -7.26 5.32 -10.70
N LYS A 75 -7.78 6.42 -11.24
CA LYS A 75 -7.29 6.99 -12.52
C LYS A 75 -5.90 7.62 -12.46
N SER A 76 -5.36 7.92 -11.28
CA SER A 76 -4.03 8.54 -11.17
C SER A 76 -3.36 8.22 -9.85
N MET A 77 -2.04 8.09 -9.87
CA MET A 77 -1.25 7.88 -8.66
C MET A 77 -1.41 9.02 -7.64
N ARG A 78 -1.61 10.26 -8.11
CA ARG A 78 -1.91 11.38 -7.20
C ARG A 78 -3.20 11.16 -6.43
N GLN A 79 -4.24 10.64 -7.09
CA GLN A 79 -5.49 10.28 -6.42
C GLN A 79 -5.30 9.06 -5.52
N THR A 80 -4.53 8.05 -5.96
CA THR A 80 -4.21 6.88 -5.13
C THR A 80 -3.59 7.28 -3.81
N ILE A 81 -2.60 8.18 -3.82
CA ILE A 81 -1.97 8.69 -2.60
C ILE A 81 -2.99 9.40 -1.68
N LYS A 82 -3.86 10.25 -2.24
CA LYS A 82 -4.93 10.90 -1.46
C LYS A 82 -5.92 9.90 -0.86
N ASP A 83 -6.24 8.84 -1.59
CA ASP A 83 -7.16 7.82 -1.09
C ASP A 83 -6.50 7.02 0.04
N VAL A 84 -5.19 6.73 -0.05
CA VAL A 84 -4.41 6.12 1.03
C VAL A 84 -4.40 7.00 2.29
N GLU A 85 -4.41 8.33 2.15
CA GLU A 85 -4.46 9.26 3.29
C GLU A 85 -5.75 9.14 4.12
N VAL A 86 -6.83 8.57 3.58
CA VAL A 86 -8.13 8.52 4.27
C VAL A 86 -8.75 7.12 4.36
N ASN A 87 -8.26 6.16 3.56
CA ASN A 87 -8.83 4.81 3.49
C ASN A 87 -8.02 3.82 4.33
N ALA A 88 -8.65 3.31 5.39
CA ALA A 88 -8.04 2.33 6.30
C ALA A 88 -7.64 1.02 5.60
N ALA A 89 -8.44 0.52 4.66
CA ALA A 89 -8.14 -0.72 3.93
C ALA A 89 -6.91 -0.56 3.03
N TYR A 90 -6.72 0.63 2.46
CA TYR A 90 -5.57 0.91 1.59
C TYR A 90 -4.30 1.02 2.42
N ARG A 91 -4.37 1.67 3.59
CA ARG A 91 -3.27 1.67 4.55
C ARG A 91 -2.92 0.28 5.04
N TRP A 92 -3.93 -0.51 5.41
CA TRP A 92 -3.76 -1.91 5.83
C TRP A 92 -3.01 -2.71 4.76
N PHE A 93 -3.46 -2.64 3.51
CA PHE A 93 -2.82 -3.35 2.40
C PHE A 93 -1.37 -2.91 2.17
N LEU A 94 -1.07 -1.63 2.38
CA LEU A 94 0.28 -1.07 2.25
C LEU A 94 1.16 -1.26 3.50
N GLY A 95 0.64 -1.87 4.58
CA GLY A 95 1.35 -2.04 5.84
C GLY A 95 1.58 -0.73 6.60
N LEU A 96 0.74 0.28 6.39
CA LEU A 96 0.82 1.58 7.04
C LEU A 96 -0.11 1.65 8.27
N SER A 97 0.38 2.23 9.36
CA SER A 97 -0.45 2.69 10.46
C SER A 97 -1.35 3.86 10.03
N LEU A 98 -2.44 4.09 10.78
CA LEU A 98 -3.31 5.25 10.60
C LEU A 98 -2.58 6.60 10.74
N LEU A 99 -1.46 6.62 11.48
CA LEU A 99 -0.67 7.83 11.75
C LEU A 99 0.57 7.96 10.85
N ASP A 100 0.89 6.93 10.06
CA ASP A 100 2.08 6.98 9.21
C ASP A 100 1.91 8.01 8.09
N GLU A 101 3.00 8.70 7.77
CA GLU A 101 3.03 9.61 6.63
C GLU A 101 2.93 8.82 5.32
N VAL A 102 1.99 9.24 4.47
CA VAL A 102 1.84 8.67 3.14
C VAL A 102 2.86 9.34 2.18
N PRO A 103 3.58 8.56 1.36
CA PRO A 103 4.56 9.14 0.44
C PRO A 103 3.90 10.07 -0.57
N HIS A 104 4.51 11.24 -0.78
CA HIS A 104 4.06 12.13 -1.84
C HIS A 104 4.21 11.47 -3.24
N PHE A 105 3.27 11.74 -4.16
CA PHE A 105 3.22 11.08 -5.47
C PHE A 105 4.51 11.26 -6.31
N THR A 106 5.25 12.37 -6.12
CA THR A 106 6.54 12.58 -6.80
C THR A 106 7.64 11.68 -6.25
N THR A 107 7.59 11.34 -4.95
CA THR A 107 8.51 10.39 -4.32
C THR A 107 8.33 9.01 -4.94
N PHE A 108 7.09 8.56 -5.12
CA PHE A 108 6.78 7.34 -5.86
C PHE A 108 7.40 7.39 -7.26
N GLY A 109 7.08 8.42 -8.07
CA GLY A 109 7.55 8.49 -9.46
C GLY A 109 9.07 8.50 -9.61
N LYS A 110 9.78 9.19 -8.71
CA LYS A 110 11.26 9.21 -8.70
C LYS A 110 11.85 7.85 -8.32
N ASN A 111 11.32 7.19 -7.30
CA ASN A 111 11.80 5.87 -6.89
C ASN A 111 11.51 4.83 -7.98
N TYR A 112 10.29 4.83 -8.52
CA TYR A 112 9.90 3.92 -9.59
C TYR A 112 10.82 4.05 -10.81
N LYS A 113 11.01 5.27 -11.32
CA LYS A 113 11.92 5.50 -12.45
C LYS A 113 13.36 5.09 -12.14
N ARG A 114 13.89 5.43 -10.97
CA ARG A 114 15.29 5.12 -10.60
C ARG A 114 15.55 3.62 -10.48
N ARG A 115 14.56 2.82 -10.10
CA ARG A 115 14.72 1.38 -9.85
C ARG A 115 14.39 0.52 -11.05
N PHE A 116 13.33 0.86 -11.79
CA PHE A 116 12.81 0.00 -12.85
C PHE A 116 13.23 0.41 -14.26
N ALA A 117 13.56 1.68 -14.50
CA ALA A 117 13.89 2.13 -15.85
C ALA A 117 15.19 1.46 -16.36
N GLY A 118 15.11 0.81 -17.53
CA GLY A 118 16.24 0.11 -18.13
C GLY A 118 16.58 -1.22 -17.47
N THR A 119 15.66 -1.80 -16.68
CA THR A 119 15.79 -3.11 -16.04
C THR A 119 14.59 -3.99 -16.38
N ASP A 120 14.75 -5.30 -16.23
CA ASP A 120 13.70 -6.32 -16.32
C ASP A 120 13.05 -6.62 -14.95
N LEU A 121 13.41 -5.87 -13.90
CA LEU A 121 12.92 -6.10 -12.53
C LEU A 121 11.40 -6.09 -12.41
N PHE A 122 10.73 -5.22 -13.17
CA PHE A 122 9.26 -5.17 -13.15
C PHE A 122 8.66 -6.49 -13.68
N GLU A 123 9.22 -7.03 -14.76
CA GLU A 123 8.79 -8.29 -15.35
C GLU A 123 9.08 -9.46 -14.41
N GLN A 124 10.26 -9.50 -13.78
CA GLN A 124 10.60 -10.52 -12.78
C GLN A 124 9.63 -10.49 -11.59
N ILE A 125 9.30 -9.30 -11.08
CA ILE A 125 8.34 -9.15 -9.97
C ILE A 125 6.95 -9.61 -10.42
N PHE A 126 6.51 -9.19 -11.60
CA PHE A 126 5.20 -9.58 -12.11
C PHE A 126 5.09 -11.09 -12.33
N ASN A 127 6.13 -11.72 -12.87
CA ASN A 127 6.19 -13.17 -13.02
C ASN A 127 6.16 -13.89 -11.68
N GLY A 128 6.84 -13.37 -10.65
CA GLY A 128 6.79 -13.92 -9.29
C GLY A 128 5.43 -13.76 -8.60
N ILE A 129 4.61 -12.77 -8.99
CA ILE A 129 3.24 -12.61 -8.51
C ILE A 129 2.29 -13.62 -9.18
N LEU A 130 2.55 -14.00 -10.43
CA LEU A 130 1.70 -14.89 -11.22
C LEU A 130 2.04 -16.39 -11.10
N SER A 131 3.23 -16.72 -10.58
CA SER A 131 3.72 -18.10 -10.42
C SER A 131 3.09 -18.79 -9.23
#